data_AF-A0A7X9NQI5-F1
#
_entry.id   AF-A0A7X9NQI5-F1
#
_cell.length_a   1.000
_cell.length_b   1.000
_cell.length_c   1.000
_cell.angle_alpha   90.00
_cell.angle_beta   90.00
_cell.angle_gamma   90.00
#
_symmetry.space_group_name_H-M   'P 1'
#
loop_
_entity.id
_entity.type
_entity.pdbx_description
1 polymer ?
#
loop_
_entity_poly.entity_id
_entity_poly.type
_entity_poly.pdbx_seq_one_letter_code
_entity_poly.pdbx_strand_id
1 'polypeptide(L)'
;MTENTHDWHTGRHVVYELHAHIVLVTKYRREAMSPRVTKLLGDTFREVCEHFECELEEFETDKDHAHLLVAYPPKVQLSKLVMSLKTNSSKRVREQDWQEVRAALWGGHFWSPSYCIVSCGEAPLEIIKRYIQDQQKPNRKYVRRS
;
A
#
# COMPACT_ATOMS: atom_id res chain seq x y z
N MET A 1 -15.59 23.77 -8.03
CA MET A 1 -14.67 23.22 -9.04
C MET A 1 -13.30 23.19 -8.38
N THR A 2 -12.90 22.04 -7.84
CA THR A 2 -11.56 21.88 -7.25
C THR A 2 -10.58 21.73 -8.41
N GLU A 3 -9.60 22.62 -8.51
CA GLU A 3 -8.46 22.43 -9.41
C GLU A 3 -7.78 21.11 -9.02
N ASN A 4 -7.90 20.08 -9.87
CA ASN A 4 -7.11 18.86 -9.73
C ASN A 4 -5.66 19.18 -10.11
N THR A 5 -4.91 19.76 -9.19
CA THR A 5 -3.44 19.74 -9.23
C THR A 5 -2.99 18.31 -8.98
N HIS A 6 -2.78 17.58 -10.07
CA HIS A 6 -2.16 16.25 -10.04
C HIS A 6 -0.65 16.45 -9.83
N ASP A 7 -0.21 16.21 -8.61
CA ASP A 7 1.17 16.39 -8.21
C ASP A 7 1.96 15.10 -8.46
N TRP A 8 2.68 15.06 -9.58
CA TRP A 8 3.56 13.95 -9.90
C TRP A 8 4.72 13.85 -8.91
N HIS A 9 5.05 12.62 -8.49
CA HIS A 9 6.29 12.37 -7.75
C HIS A 9 7.49 12.41 -8.70
N THR A 10 8.61 12.96 -8.24
CA THR A 10 9.83 13.07 -9.06
C THR A 10 11.06 12.52 -8.35
N GLY A 11 11.83 11.71 -9.08
CA GLY A 11 13.18 11.29 -8.72
C GLY A 11 14.22 11.89 -9.68
N ARG A 12 15.48 11.46 -9.55
CA ARG A 12 16.60 11.98 -10.36
C ARG A 12 16.39 11.80 -11.88
N HIS A 13 15.76 10.69 -12.27
CA HIS A 13 15.57 10.30 -13.67
C HIS A 13 14.14 9.81 -13.95
N VAL A 14 13.19 10.11 -13.07
CA VAL A 14 11.84 9.55 -13.17
C VAL A 14 10.80 10.52 -12.66
N VAL A 15 9.65 10.56 -13.33
CA VAL A 15 8.43 11.22 -12.88
C VAL A 15 7.38 10.12 -12.87
N TYR A 16 6.68 9.97 -11.77
CA TYR A 16 5.78 8.83 -11.57
C TYR A 16 4.58 9.20 -10.70
N GLU A 17 3.52 8.46 -10.91
CA GLU A 17 2.31 8.44 -10.12
C GLU A 17 1.81 7.01 -10.22
N LEU A 18 2.08 6.25 -9.16
CA LEU A 18 1.89 4.80 -9.14
C LEU A 18 1.24 4.41 -7.84
N HIS A 19 0.04 3.86 -7.96
CA HIS A 19 -0.75 3.39 -6.83
C HIS A 19 -1.06 1.91 -7.01
N ALA A 20 -1.04 1.19 -5.90
CA ALA A 20 -1.43 -0.22 -5.85
C ALA A 20 -2.50 -0.40 -4.77
N HIS A 21 -3.65 -0.95 -5.17
CA HIS A 21 -4.61 -1.51 -4.24
C HIS A 21 -4.23 -2.94 -3.92
N ILE A 22 -3.84 -3.18 -2.67
CA ILE A 22 -3.39 -4.47 -2.17
C ILE A 22 -4.46 -5.04 -1.26
N VAL A 23 -4.83 -6.30 -1.48
CA VAL A 23 -5.77 -7.03 -0.62
C VAL A 23 -5.08 -8.22 0.03
N LEU A 24 -5.07 -8.23 1.36
CA LEU A 24 -4.54 -9.31 2.19
C LEU A 24 -5.68 -9.99 2.92
N VAL A 25 -5.78 -11.32 2.81
CA VAL A 25 -6.88 -12.10 3.40
C VAL A 25 -6.33 -12.98 4.50
N THR A 26 -7.03 -13.07 5.64
CA THR A 26 -6.65 -13.97 6.73
C THR A 26 -6.66 -15.42 6.27
N LYS A 27 -5.90 -16.28 6.96
CA LYS A 27 -5.85 -17.70 6.62
C LYS A 27 -7.24 -18.30 6.77
N TYR A 28 -7.73 -18.96 5.72
CA TYR A 28 -9.07 -19.54 5.63
C TYR A 28 -10.23 -18.55 5.81
N ARG A 29 -10.02 -17.25 5.55
CA ARG A 29 -11.06 -16.22 5.68
C ARG A 29 -11.67 -16.16 7.09
N ARG A 30 -10.85 -16.40 8.10
CA ARG A 30 -11.25 -16.36 9.51
C ARG A 30 -11.40 -14.93 9.98
N GLU A 31 -12.46 -14.67 10.76
CA GLU A 31 -12.77 -13.35 11.30
C GLU A 31 -11.84 -13.01 12.47
N ALA A 32 -10.63 -12.54 12.18
CA ALA A 32 -9.59 -12.23 13.17
C ALA A 32 -9.33 -10.72 13.30
N MET A 33 -10.05 -9.87 12.56
CA MET A 33 -9.86 -8.41 12.54
C MET A 33 -10.71 -7.73 13.61
N SER A 34 -10.24 -7.76 14.87
CA SER A 34 -10.80 -6.91 15.93
C SER A 34 -10.23 -5.48 15.83
N PRO A 35 -10.86 -4.45 16.43
CA PRO A 35 -10.37 -3.07 16.34
C PRO A 35 -8.92 -2.88 16.77
N ARG A 36 -8.45 -3.67 17.75
CA ARG A 36 -7.04 -3.64 18.19
C ARG A 36 -6.10 -4.32 17.19
N VAL A 37 -6.55 -5.36 16.48
CA VAL A 37 -5.82 -5.98 15.37
C VAL A 37 -5.71 -4.99 14.22
N THR A 38 -6.82 -4.38 13.80
CA THR A 38 -6.83 -3.34 12.77
C THR A 38 -5.84 -2.23 13.07
N LYS A 39 -5.83 -1.70 14.30
CA LYS A 39 -4.88 -0.66 14.71
C LYS A 39 -3.43 -1.12 14.56
N LEU A 40 -3.07 -2.28 15.12
CA LEU A 40 -1.70 -2.81 15.06
C LEU A 40 -1.26 -3.10 13.61
N LEU A 41 -2.18 -3.59 12.77
CA LEU A 41 -1.94 -3.81 11.36
C LEU A 41 -1.63 -2.48 10.65
N GLY A 42 -2.45 -1.45 10.86
CA GLY A 42 -2.25 -0.12 10.27
C GLY A 42 -0.89 0.48 10.66
N ASP A 43 -0.52 0.42 11.93
CA ASP A 43 0.77 0.91 12.42
C ASP A 43 1.94 0.13 11.77
N THR A 44 1.83 -1.19 11.72
CA THR A 44 2.85 -2.05 11.10
C THR A 44 2.96 -1.82 9.59
N PHE A 45 1.84 -1.64 8.90
CA PHE A 45 1.84 -1.42 7.46
C PHE A 45 2.43 -0.07 7.10
N ARG A 46 2.16 0.98 7.88
CA ARG A 46 2.78 2.28 7.71
C ARG A 46 4.30 2.21 7.84
N GLU A 47 4.80 1.59 8.92
CA GLU A 47 6.26 1.41 9.11
C GLU A 47 6.91 0.61 7.97
N VAL A 48 6.26 -0.46 7.50
CA VAL A 48 6.78 -1.26 6.38
C VAL A 48 6.77 -0.45 5.08
N CYS A 49 5.72 0.33 4.81
CA CYS A 49 5.67 1.19 3.64
C CYS A 49 6.79 2.23 3.67
N GLU A 50 7.00 2.92 4.80
CA GLU A 50 8.08 3.88 4.99
C GLU A 50 9.46 3.25 4.73
N HIS A 51 9.70 2.03 5.22
CA HIS A 51 10.96 1.31 4.97
C HIS A 51 11.20 1.01 3.47
N PHE A 52 10.13 0.86 2.69
CA PHE A 52 10.19 0.65 1.25
C PHE A 52 10.16 1.96 0.44
N GLU A 53 10.19 3.12 1.10
CA GLU A 53 9.98 4.44 0.49
C GLU A 53 8.62 4.55 -0.22
N CYS A 54 7.62 3.82 0.29
CA CYS A 54 6.22 3.89 -0.11
C CYS A 54 5.41 4.68 0.91
N GLU A 55 4.23 5.14 0.50
CA GLU A 55 3.26 5.80 1.36
C GLU A 55 1.99 4.95 1.45
N LEU A 56 1.54 4.68 2.68
CA LEU A 56 0.23 4.06 2.92
C LEU A 56 -0.82 5.17 2.96
N GLU A 57 -1.48 5.40 1.84
CA GLU A 57 -2.45 6.50 1.70
C GLU A 57 -3.77 6.17 2.40
N GLU A 58 -4.30 4.97 2.16
CA GLU A 58 -5.54 4.51 2.79
C GLU A 58 -5.40 3.06 3.26
N PHE A 59 -6.07 2.77 4.37
CA PHE A 59 -6.08 1.44 4.96
C PHE A 59 -7.39 1.18 5.68
N GLU A 60 -8.01 0.06 5.35
CA GLU A 60 -9.17 -0.46 6.05
C GLU A 60 -9.08 -1.97 6.24
N THR A 61 -9.81 -2.47 7.22
CA THR A 61 -10.04 -3.89 7.41
C THR A 61 -11.52 -4.16 7.48
N ASP A 62 -11.94 -5.23 6.84
CA ASP A 62 -13.18 -5.92 7.18
C ASP A 62 -12.84 -7.16 8.03
N LYS A 63 -13.83 -7.99 8.38
CA LYS A 63 -13.69 -9.11 9.31
C LYS A 63 -12.51 -10.04 9.02
N ASP A 64 -12.27 -10.34 7.74
CA ASP A 64 -11.33 -11.38 7.29
C ASP A 64 -10.29 -10.89 6.26
N HIS A 65 -10.26 -9.59 5.94
CA HIS A 65 -9.32 -9.06 4.96
C HIS A 65 -8.98 -7.58 5.21
N ALA A 66 -7.85 -7.17 4.65
CA ALA A 66 -7.30 -5.83 4.71
C ALA A 66 -7.14 -5.27 3.30
N HIS A 67 -7.62 -4.04 3.10
CA HIS A 67 -7.41 -3.26 1.88
C HIS A 67 -6.40 -2.14 2.16
N LEU A 68 -5.39 -2.03 1.31
CA LEU A 68 -4.38 -0.99 1.39
C LEU A 68 -4.32 -0.26 0.05
N LEU A 69 -4.35 1.06 0.07
CA LEU A 69 -3.94 1.89 -1.05
C LEU A 69 -2.52 2.38 -0.78
N VAL A 70 -1.59 2.01 -1.65
CA VAL A 70 -0.18 2.34 -1.47
C VAL A 70 0.33 3.12 -2.68
N ALA A 71 0.86 4.32 -2.44
CA ALA A 71 1.69 5.02 -3.43
C ALA A 71 3.13 4.51 -3.32
N TYR A 72 3.76 4.19 -4.45
CA TYR A 72 5.08 3.55 -4.46
C TYR A 72 5.98 4.01 -5.60
N PRO A 73 7.31 4.09 -5.39
CA PRO A 73 8.25 4.42 -6.45
C PRO A 73 8.44 3.24 -7.42
N PRO A 74 8.79 3.49 -8.70
CA PRO A 74 8.89 2.45 -9.73
C PRO A 74 10.01 1.42 -9.47
N LYS A 75 10.94 1.72 -8.56
CA LYS A 75 12.00 0.79 -8.13
C LYS A 75 11.48 -0.29 -7.17
N VAL A 76 10.32 -0.10 -6.55
CA VAL A 76 9.79 -1.03 -5.55
C VAL A 76 9.18 -2.24 -6.24
N GLN A 77 9.66 -3.42 -5.84
CA GLN A 77 9.05 -4.70 -6.22
C GLN A 77 7.86 -4.97 -5.28
N LEU A 78 6.63 -4.82 -5.79
CA LEU A 78 5.41 -5.00 -4.99
C LEU A 78 5.33 -6.39 -4.32
N SER A 79 5.85 -7.44 -4.95
CA SER A 79 5.90 -8.78 -4.36
C SER A 79 6.75 -8.83 -3.07
N LYS A 80 7.83 -8.06 -3.01
CA LYS A 80 8.69 -7.93 -1.82
C LYS A 80 8.02 -7.08 -0.74
N LEU A 81 7.36 -5.99 -1.14
CA LEU A 81 6.56 -5.18 -0.22
C LEU A 81 5.46 -6.02 0.45
N VAL A 82 4.66 -6.75 -0.33
CA VAL A 82 3.59 -7.62 0.20
C VAL A 82 4.15 -8.71 1.12
N MET A 83 5.29 -9.32 0.77
CA MET A 83 5.95 -10.30 1.63
C MET A 83 6.33 -9.68 2.98
N SER A 84 6.90 -8.47 2.97
CA SER A 84 7.26 -7.74 4.19
C SER A 84 6.04 -7.36 5.03
N LEU A 85 4.99 -6.82 4.39
CA LEU A 85 3.72 -6.46 5.04
C LEU A 85 3.15 -7.67 5.79
N LYS A 86 3.01 -8.81 5.10
CA LYS A 86 2.44 -10.04 5.67
C LYS A 86 3.30 -10.62 6.78
N THR A 87 4.62 -10.60 6.63
CA THR A 87 5.55 -11.21 7.60
C THR A 87 5.60 -10.42 8.90
N ASN A 88 5.82 -9.11 8.80
CA ASN A 88 5.94 -8.24 9.98
C ASN A 88 4.63 -8.15 10.75
N SER A 89 3.50 -7.96 10.06
CA SER A 89 2.18 -7.92 10.70
C SER A 89 1.80 -9.23 11.37
N SER A 90 2.00 -10.37 10.69
CA SER A 90 1.73 -11.70 11.27
C SER A 90 2.58 -11.96 12.51
N LYS A 91 3.85 -11.55 12.51
CA LYS A 91 4.71 -11.65 13.68
C LYS A 91 4.17 -10.79 14.83
N ARG A 92 3.96 -9.49 14.61
CA ARG A 92 3.54 -8.55 15.66
C ARG A 92 2.19 -8.90 16.27
N VAL A 93 1.19 -9.27 15.45
CA VAL A 93 -0.13 -9.69 15.95
C VAL A 93 -0.02 -10.93 16.84
N ARG A 94 0.82 -11.91 16.46
CA ARG A 94 1.00 -13.13 17.26
C ARG A 94 1.74 -12.87 18.56
N GLU A 95 2.67 -11.94 18.60
CA GLU A 95 3.37 -11.53 19.82
C GLU A 95 2.44 -10.92 20.87
N GLN A 96 1.26 -10.43 20.48
CA GLN A 96 0.27 -9.91 21.42
C GLN A 96 -0.51 -10.98 22.20
N ASP A 97 -0.49 -12.24 21.73
CA ASP A 97 -1.20 -13.38 22.35
C ASP A 97 -2.71 -13.14 22.60
N TRP A 98 -3.39 -12.35 21.75
CA TRP A 98 -4.80 -12.04 21.92
C TRP A 98 -5.71 -13.27 21.71
N GLN A 99 -6.61 -13.50 22.68
CA GLN A 99 -7.46 -14.69 22.73
C GLN A 99 -8.36 -14.85 21.48
N GLU A 100 -8.94 -13.76 20.97
CA GLU A 100 -9.81 -13.79 19.78
C GLU A 100 -9.02 -14.17 18.52
N VAL A 101 -7.75 -13.75 18.42
CA VAL A 101 -6.89 -14.11 17.29
C VAL A 101 -6.53 -15.60 17.37
N ARG A 102 -6.18 -16.10 18.56
CA ARG A 102 -5.90 -17.54 18.76
C ARG A 102 -7.11 -18.42 18.51
N ALA A 103 -8.29 -17.95 18.91
CA ALA A 103 -9.53 -18.67 18.67
C ALA A 103 -9.89 -18.71 17.18
N ALA A 104 -9.67 -17.62 16.44
CA ALA A 104 -9.96 -17.55 15.01
C ALA A 104 -8.92 -18.29 14.15
N LEU A 105 -7.65 -18.25 14.53
CA LEU A 105 -6.52 -18.75 13.74
C LEU A 105 -5.76 -19.85 14.50
N TRP A 106 -6.23 -21.09 14.36
CA TRP A 106 -5.48 -22.25 14.86
C TRP A 106 -4.34 -22.59 13.89
N GLY A 107 -3.10 -22.25 14.26
CA GLY A 107 -1.90 -22.58 13.50
C GLY A 107 -0.91 -21.41 13.36
N GLY A 108 0.22 -21.66 12.70
CA GLY A 108 1.33 -20.71 12.61
C GLY A 108 1.18 -19.58 11.59
N HIS A 109 0.00 -19.34 11.01
CA HIS A 109 -0.17 -18.40 9.89
C HIS A 109 -1.38 -17.48 10.08
N PHE A 110 -1.12 -16.17 10.09
CA PHE A 110 -2.18 -15.15 10.14
C PHE A 110 -2.82 -14.92 8.75
N TRP A 111 -2.00 -14.77 7.72
CA TRP A 111 -2.46 -14.50 6.35
C TRP A 111 -2.58 -15.77 5.50
N SER A 112 -3.49 -15.75 4.52
CA SER A 112 -3.47 -16.64 3.36
C SER A 112 -2.12 -16.53 2.62
N PRO A 113 -1.60 -17.58 1.96
CA PRO A 113 -0.43 -17.44 1.08
C PRO A 113 -0.69 -16.49 -0.10
N SER A 114 -1.91 -16.44 -0.62
CA SER A 114 -2.30 -15.56 -1.72
C SER A 114 -2.45 -14.10 -1.29
N TYR A 115 -2.48 -13.20 -2.27
CA TYR A 115 -2.80 -11.77 -2.13
C TYR A 115 -3.30 -11.26 -3.48
N CYS A 116 -4.05 -10.15 -3.48
CA CYS A 116 -4.44 -9.45 -4.70
C CYS A 116 -3.67 -8.14 -4.80
N ILE A 117 -3.30 -7.75 -6.02
CA ILE A 117 -2.78 -6.41 -6.33
C ILE A 117 -3.52 -5.92 -7.58
N VAL A 118 -4.08 -4.72 -7.49
CA VAL A 118 -4.68 -4.01 -8.61
C VAL A 118 -3.94 -2.69 -8.79
N SER A 119 -3.51 -2.38 -10.01
CA SER A 119 -2.95 -1.07 -10.32
C SER A 119 -4.05 -0.03 -10.25
N CYS A 120 -3.81 1.05 -9.50
CA CYS A 120 -4.68 2.20 -9.41
C CYS A 120 -4.00 3.36 -10.11
N GLY A 121 -4.73 4.08 -10.95
CA GLY A 121 -4.17 5.14 -11.77
C GLY A 121 -5.22 5.71 -12.69
N GLU A 122 -5.99 6.65 -12.17
CA GLU A 122 -6.75 7.57 -13.00
C GLU A 122 -5.93 8.85 -13.10
N ALA A 123 -4.89 8.86 -13.93
CA ALA A 123 -4.41 10.14 -14.42
C ALA A 123 -5.39 10.58 -15.52
N PRO A 124 -6.18 11.65 -15.33
CA PRO A 124 -7.03 12.17 -16.38
C PRO A 124 -6.24 12.31 -17.69
N LEU A 125 -6.83 11.93 -18.82
CA LEU A 125 -6.17 11.94 -20.12
C LEU A 125 -5.48 13.29 -20.42
N GLU A 126 -6.08 14.39 -19.96
CA GLU A 126 -5.54 15.74 -20.09
C GLU A 126 -4.20 15.94 -19.36
N ILE A 127 -3.98 15.27 -18.23
CA ILE A 127 -2.70 15.33 -17.50
C ILE A 127 -1.63 14.54 -18.21
N ILE A 128 -1.96 13.37 -18.76
CA ILE A 128 -1.02 12.59 -19.60
C ILE A 128 -0.67 13.37 -20.87
N LYS A 129 -1.65 13.98 -21.54
CA LYS A 129 -1.42 14.84 -22.72
C LYS A 129 -0.51 16.02 -22.37
N ARG A 130 -0.77 16.70 -21.26
CA ARG A 130 0.08 17.81 -20.79
C ARG A 130 1.50 17.34 -20.49
N TYR A 131 1.66 16.18 -19.86
CA TYR A 131 2.96 15.57 -19.64
C TYR A 131 3.70 15.33 -20.98
N ILE A 132 3.04 14.76 -21.99
CA ILE A 132 3.62 14.52 -23.32
C ILE A 132 4.01 15.84 -24.02
N GLN A 133 3.14 16.85 -24.01
CA GLN A 133 3.42 18.15 -24.62
C GLN A 133 4.60 18.86 -23.95
N ASP A 134 4.68 18.78 -22.62
CA ASP A 134 5.76 19.41 -21.87
C ASP A 134 7.12 18.71 -22.05
N GLN A 135 7.15 17.43 -22.45
CA GLN A 135 8.41 16.72 -22.79
C GLN A 135 9.11 17.31 -24.02
N GLN A 136 8.39 18.07 -24.86
CA GLN A 136 8.98 18.70 -26.06
C GLN A 136 9.79 19.97 -25.74
N LYS A 137 9.83 20.43 -24.47
CA LYS A 137 10.52 21.66 -24.07
C LYS A 137 11.86 21.32 -23.39
N PRO A 138 13.02 21.65 -24.00
CA PRO A 138 14.31 21.47 -23.35
C PRO A 138 14.45 22.45 -22.18
N ASN A 139 14.77 21.96 -20.97
CA ASN A 139 14.96 22.70 -19.69
C ASN A 139 13.77 22.78 -18.71
N ARG A 140 12.97 21.71 -18.57
CA ARG A 140 11.94 21.65 -17.51
C ARG A 140 12.54 21.39 -16.11
N LYS A 141 12.09 22.15 -15.11
CA LYS A 141 12.26 21.85 -13.68
C LYS A 141 10.94 21.28 -13.14
N TYR A 142 10.96 20.08 -12.57
CA TYR A 142 9.82 19.55 -11.82
C TYR A 142 9.89 20.07 -10.38
N VAL A 143 8.74 20.48 -9.82
CA VAL A 143 8.64 20.83 -8.40
C VAL A 143 8.75 19.52 -7.62
N ARG A 144 9.78 19.39 -6.77
CA ARG A 144 9.89 18.26 -5.85
C ARG A 144 8.89 18.45 -4.72
N ARG A 145 8.03 17.47 -4.47
CA ARG A 145 7.39 17.35 -3.15
C ARG A 145 8.48 16.98 -2.14
N SER A 146 8.59 17.78 -1.08
CA SER A 146 9.47 17.58 0.08
C SER A 146 8.84 16.62 1.07
#